data_AF-A0A8J8BVM6-F1
#
_entry.id   AF-A0A8J8BVM6-F1
#
_cell.length_a   1.000
_cell.length_b   1.000
_cell.length_c   1.000
_cell.angle_alpha   90.00
_cell.angle_beta   90.00
_cell.angle_gamma   90.00
#
_symmetry.space_group_name_H-M   'P 1'
#
loop_
_entity.id
_entity.type
_entity.pdbx_description
1 polymer ?
#
loop_
_entity_poly.entity_id
_entity_poly.type
_entity_poly.pdbx_seq_one_letter_code
_entity_poly.pdbx_strand_id
1 'polypeptide(L)'
;MEERNKKYPEGHFIGKWMGIGVAIFAGFGIPLAIILKIPWIIAIGPAMGVAFGLAVGSSIESKRKKEGKIRPLTEDEKKKRKMLVIAGIMVFILGLVIFLLRLFL
;
A
#
# COMPACT_ATOMS: atom_id res chain seq x y z
N MET A 1 -12.71 -8.32 29.49
CA MET A 1 -11.25 -8.08 29.66
C MET A 1 -10.40 -9.02 28.76
N GLU A 2 -10.79 -9.28 27.50
CA GLU A 2 -10.06 -10.19 26.60
C GLU A 2 -9.09 -9.50 25.61
N GLU A 3 -9.14 -8.16 25.49
CA GLU A 3 -8.30 -7.44 24.53
C GLU A 3 -6.80 -7.40 24.88
N ARG A 4 -6.40 -7.82 26.09
CA ARG A 4 -5.03 -7.67 26.59
C ARG A 4 -4.00 -8.58 25.93
N ASN A 5 -4.41 -9.55 25.10
CA ASN A 5 -3.47 -10.53 24.51
C ASN A 5 -3.50 -10.62 22.97
N LYS A 6 -4.22 -9.72 22.29
CA LYS A 6 -4.32 -9.78 20.82
C LYS A 6 -3.03 -9.23 20.20
N LYS A 7 -2.21 -10.13 19.65
CA LYS A 7 -1.02 -9.78 18.86
C LYS A 7 -1.38 -9.63 17.39
N TYR A 8 -0.85 -8.60 16.74
CA TYR A 8 -1.04 -8.33 15.32
C TYR A 8 0.17 -8.82 14.51
N PRO A 9 -0.02 -9.34 13.30
CA PRO A 9 1.10 -9.67 12.43
C PRO A 9 1.88 -8.42 12.03
N GLU A 10 3.18 -8.59 11.79
CA GLU A 10 4.03 -7.54 11.24
C GLU A 10 3.50 -7.03 9.89
N GLY A 11 3.52 -5.71 9.72
CA GLY A 11 2.96 -4.99 8.57
C GLY A 11 1.46 -4.73 8.63
N HIS A 12 0.74 -5.19 9.66
CA HIS A 12 -0.71 -5.02 9.76
C HIS A 12 -1.14 -3.55 9.78
N PHE A 13 -0.47 -2.72 10.59
CA PHE A 13 -0.82 -1.31 10.70
C PHE A 13 -0.29 -0.52 9.51
N ILE A 14 0.91 -0.85 9.02
CA ILE A 14 1.46 -0.28 7.79
C ILE A 14 0.51 -0.51 6.62
N GLY A 15 0.11 -1.75 6.34
CA GLY A 15 -0.78 -2.07 5.23
C GLY A 15 -2.15 -1.40 5.35
N LYS A 16 -2.71 -1.35 6.57
CA LYS A 16 -3.97 -0.65 6.82
C LYS A 16 -3.88 0.85 6.52
N TRP A 17 -2.85 1.53 7.03
CA TRP A 17 -2.69 2.97 6.82
C TRP A 17 -2.28 3.32 5.40
N MET A 18 -1.51 2.46 4.71
CA MET A 18 -1.28 2.57 3.27
C MET A 18 -2.60 2.51 2.49
N GLY A 19 -3.47 1.55 2.78
CA GLY A 19 -4.78 1.44 2.13
C GLY A 19 -5.66 2.66 2.36
N ILE A 20 -5.74 3.14 3.61
CA ILE A 20 -6.48 4.37 3.95
C ILE A 20 -5.89 5.59 3.24
N GLY A 21 -4.56 5.74 3.25
CA GLY A 21 -3.87 6.83 2.58
C GLY A 21 -4.16 6.82 1.08
N VAL A 22 -3.98 5.68 0.41
CA VAL A 22 -4.31 5.56 -1.01
C VAL A 22 -5.78 5.92 -1.26
N ALA A 23 -6.72 5.42 -0.47
CA ALA A 23 -8.14 5.72 -0.66
C ALA A 23 -8.45 7.22 -0.55
N ILE A 24 -7.89 7.92 0.44
CA ILE A 24 -8.10 9.36 0.62
C ILE A 24 -7.46 10.15 -0.52
N PHE A 25 -6.17 9.94 -0.77
CA PHE A 25 -5.44 10.75 -1.75
C PHE A 25 -5.78 10.41 -3.20
N ALA A 26 -6.10 9.14 -3.51
CA ALA A 26 -6.63 8.78 -4.83
C ALA A 26 -8.08 9.24 -4.99
N GLY A 27 -8.89 9.14 -3.94
CA GLY A 27 -10.29 9.56 -3.94
C GLY A 27 -10.46 11.04 -4.28
N PHE A 28 -9.49 11.89 -3.89
CA PHE A 28 -9.48 13.30 -4.28
C PHE A 28 -8.61 13.58 -5.53
N GLY A 29 -7.44 12.95 -5.62
CA GLY A 29 -6.45 13.22 -6.66
C GLY A 29 -6.91 12.83 -8.07
N ILE A 30 -7.64 11.71 -8.19
CA ILE A 30 -8.13 11.26 -9.51
C ILE A 30 -9.23 12.19 -10.04
N PRO A 31 -10.30 12.54 -9.28
CA PRO A 31 -11.26 13.53 -9.75
C PRO A 31 -10.62 14.88 -10.09
N LEU A 32 -9.67 15.35 -9.28
CA LEU A 32 -8.97 16.61 -9.55
C LEU A 32 -8.19 16.55 -10.88
N ALA A 33 -7.50 15.44 -11.16
CA ALA A 33 -6.80 15.26 -12.42
C ALA A 33 -7.73 15.31 -13.64
N ILE A 34 -8.93 14.75 -13.51
CA ILE A 34 -9.95 14.77 -14.56
C ILE A 34 -10.46 16.19 -14.78
N ILE A 35 -10.82 16.92 -13.71
CA ILE A 35 -11.32 18.30 -13.77
C ILE A 35 -10.29 19.23 -14.42
N LEU A 36 -9.02 19.11 -14.01
CA LEU A 36 -7.94 19.95 -14.52
C LEU A 36 -7.45 19.53 -15.91
N LYS A 37 -7.91 18.38 -16.44
CA LYS A 37 -7.46 17.78 -17.71
C LYS A 37 -5.95 17.53 -17.74
N ILE A 38 -5.38 17.14 -16.60
CA ILE A 38 -3.95 16.85 -16.44
C ILE A 38 -3.81 15.35 -16.09
N PRO A 39 -3.89 14.42 -17.06
CA PRO A 39 -3.99 13.00 -16.75
C PRO A 39 -2.75 12.42 -16.05
N TRP A 40 -1.59 13.05 -16.18
CA TRP A 40 -0.35 12.56 -15.56
C TRP A 40 -0.33 12.72 -14.03
N ILE A 41 -1.16 13.60 -13.44
CA ILE A 41 -1.22 13.74 -11.95
C ILE A 41 -2.07 12.66 -11.28
N ILE A 42 -2.76 11.81 -12.05
CA ILE A 42 -3.57 10.68 -11.52
C ILE A 42 -2.73 9.78 -10.61
N ALA A 43 -1.45 9.56 -10.94
CA ALA A 43 -0.56 8.70 -10.16
C ALA A 43 -0.07 9.35 -8.85
N ILE A 44 -0.11 10.69 -8.73
CA ILE A 44 0.43 11.41 -7.58
C ILE A 44 -0.40 11.12 -6.33
N GLY A 45 -1.73 11.07 -6.45
CA GLY A 45 -2.63 10.78 -5.33
C GLY A 45 -2.29 9.44 -4.63
N PRO A 46 -2.37 8.30 -5.33
CA PRO A 46 -1.97 7.02 -4.77
C PRO A 46 -0.54 7.02 -4.19
N ALA A 47 0.44 7.61 -4.88
CA ALA A 47 1.82 7.67 -4.41
C ALA A 47 1.97 8.43 -3.09
N MET A 48 1.32 9.60 -2.97
CA MET A 48 1.24 10.35 -1.71
C MET A 48 0.52 9.56 -0.62
N GLY A 49 -0.56 8.87 -0.97
CA GLY A 49 -1.30 8.02 -0.04
C GLY A 49 -0.45 6.88 0.52
N VAL A 50 0.37 6.24 -0.33
CA VAL A 50 1.36 5.24 0.11
C VAL A 50 2.38 5.85 1.06
N ALA A 51 2.99 6.99 0.69
CA ALA A 51 4.00 7.63 1.53
C ALA A 51 3.44 8.04 2.90
N PHE A 52 2.26 8.67 2.91
CA PHE A 52 1.55 9.02 4.14
C PHE A 52 1.23 7.79 4.99
N GLY A 53 0.65 6.76 4.37
CA GLY A 53 0.26 5.54 5.07
C GLY A 53 1.46 4.76 5.63
N LEU A 54 2.59 4.77 4.94
CA LEU A 54 3.86 4.22 5.45
C LEU A 54 4.34 5.00 6.67
N ALA A 55 4.36 6.33 6.62
CA ALA A 55 4.82 7.17 7.72
C ALA A 55 3.96 7.00 8.98
N VAL A 56 2.63 7.08 8.85
CA VAL A 56 1.70 6.92 9.96
C VAL A 56 1.67 5.48 10.47
N GLY A 57 1.56 4.52 9.55
CA GLY A 57 1.50 3.10 9.87
C GLY A 57 2.74 2.58 10.58
N SER A 58 3.94 2.98 10.13
CA SER A 58 5.21 2.59 10.76
C SER A 58 5.37 3.19 12.16
N SER A 59 4.95 4.44 12.36
CA SER A 59 4.97 5.08 13.69
C SER A 59 4.07 4.35 14.68
N ILE A 60 2.86 3.99 14.28
CA ILE A 60 1.91 3.23 15.12
C ILE A 60 2.44 1.81 15.38
N GLU A 61 2.96 1.15 14.35
CA GLU A 61 3.46 -0.21 14.48
C GLU A 61 4.69 -0.28 15.39
N SER A 62 5.59 0.70 15.30
CA SER A 62 6.75 0.83 16.20
C SER A 62 6.32 0.98 17.66
N LYS A 63 5.31 1.80 17.95
CA LYS A 63 4.74 1.91 19.31
C LYS A 63 4.16 0.57 19.79
N ARG A 64 3.37 -0.11 18.96
CA ARG A 64 2.78 -1.42 19.29
C ARG A 64 3.82 -2.54 19.43
N LYS A 65 4.94 -2.44 18.70
CA LYS A 65 6.06 -3.36 18.81
C LYS A 65 6.75 -3.23 20.17
N LYS A 66 6.95 -1.99 20.66
CA LYS A 66 7.47 -1.73 22.02
C LYS A 66 6.53 -2.26 23.12
N GLU A 67 5.22 -2.26 22.88
CA GLU A 67 4.21 -2.85 23.77
C GLU A 67 4.12 -4.38 23.69
N GLY A 68 4.94 -5.06 22.87
CA GLY A 68 4.89 -6.52 22.70
C GLY A 68 3.65 -7.03 21.96
N LYS A 69 2.91 -6.14 21.27
CA LYS A 69 1.66 -6.46 20.56
C LYS A 69 1.87 -6.85 19.09
N ILE A 70 3.11 -6.91 18.62
CA ILE A 70 3.44 -7.35 17.25
C ILE A 70 4.07 -8.74 17.30
N ARG A 71 3.56 -9.66 16.47
CA ARG A 71 4.13 -10.99 16.27
C ARG A 71 4.77 -11.09 14.88
N PRO A 72 5.79 -11.96 14.71
CA PRO A 72 6.29 -12.26 13.37
C PRO A 72 5.21 -12.91 12.50
N LEU A 73 5.39 -12.78 11.18
CA LEU A 73 4.55 -13.45 10.19
C LEU A 73 4.74 -14.96 10.25
N THR A 74 3.65 -15.71 10.08
CA THR A 74 3.72 -17.16 9.87
C THR A 74 4.25 -17.48 8.47
N GLU A 75 4.70 -18.71 8.25
CA GLU A 75 5.21 -19.13 6.94
C GLU A 75 4.14 -19.00 5.83
N ASP A 76 2.88 -19.27 6.15
CA ASP A 76 1.76 -19.07 5.22
C ASP A 76 1.54 -17.60 4.87
N GLU A 77 1.62 -16.70 5.86
CA GLU A 77 1.50 -15.26 5.64
C GLU A 77 2.66 -14.72 4.80
N LYS A 78 3.90 -15.19 5.05
CA LYS A 78 5.07 -14.85 4.24
C LYS A 78 4.90 -15.32 2.79
N LYS A 79 4.42 -16.56 2.59
CA LYS A 79 4.18 -17.12 1.26
C LYS A 79 3.12 -16.32 0.51
N LYS A 80 2.00 -15.98 1.16
CA LYS A 80 0.95 -15.12 0.58
C LYS A 80 1.48 -13.73 0.23
N ARG A 81 2.25 -13.09 1.13
CA ARG A 81 2.88 -11.79 0.86
C ARG A 81 3.81 -11.86 -0.34
N LYS A 82 4.66 -12.88 -0.43
CA LYS A 82 5.58 -13.07 -1.57
C LYS A 82 4.81 -13.26 -2.87
N MET A 83 3.75 -14.08 -2.87
CA MET A 83 2.88 -14.30 -4.03
C MET A 83 2.20 -13.00 -4.48
N LEU A 84 1.68 -12.19 -3.56
CA LEU A 84 1.09 -10.88 -3.87
C LEU A 84 2.10 -9.90 -4.48
N VAL A 85 3.33 -9.87 -3.94
CA VAL A 85 4.41 -9.02 -4.49
C VAL A 85 4.77 -9.47 -5.91
N ILE A 86 4.92 -10.78 -6.13
CA ILE A 86 5.22 -11.33 -7.47
C ILE A 86 4.07 -11.01 -8.44
N ALA A 87 2.82 -11.19 -8.03
CA ALA A 87 1.66 -10.84 -8.84
C ALA A 87 1.65 -9.34 -9.21
N GLY A 88 1.92 -8.46 -8.24
CA GLY A 88 2.02 -7.01 -8.48
C GLY A 88 3.13 -6.65 -9.47
N ILE A 89 4.31 -7.26 -9.34
CA ILE A 89 5.43 -7.06 -10.28
C ILE A 89 5.06 -7.55 -11.69
N MET A 90 4.42 -8.71 -11.82
CA MET A 90 3.98 -9.21 -13.12
C MET A 90 2.97 -8.27 -13.80
N VAL A 91 1.99 -7.76 -13.05
CA VAL A 91 1.01 -6.77 -13.57
C VAL A 91 1.73 -5.48 -14.00
N PHE A 92 2.70 -5.02 -13.22
CA PHE A 92 3.50 -3.84 -13.56
C PHE A 92 4.32 -4.03 -14.84
N ILE A 93 5.02 -5.16 -14.98
CA ILE A 93 5.79 -5.49 -16.20
C ILE A 93 4.86 -5.58 -17.41
N LEU A 94 3.71 -6.25 -17.29
CA LEU A 94 2.72 -6.33 -18.36
C LEU A 94 2.25 -4.93 -18.79
N GLY A 95 1.93 -4.06 -17.82
CA GLY A 95 1.55 -2.67 -18.07
C GLY A 95 2.65 -1.88 -18.79
N LEU A 96 3.91 -2.04 -18.38
CA LEU A 96 5.06 -1.42 -19.05
C LEU A 96 5.23 -1.92 -20.48
N VAL A 97 5.12 -3.23 -20.73
CA VAL A 97 5.23 -3.79 -22.08
C VAL A 97 4.14 -3.22 -22.99
N ILE A 98 2.88 -3.19 -22.53
CA ILE A 98 1.77 -2.60 -23.28
C ILE A 98 2.02 -1.11 -23.55
N PHE A 99 2.50 -0.36 -22.55
CA PHE A 99 2.83 1.06 -22.70
C PHE A 99 3.94 1.31 -23.73
N LEU A 100 5.01 0.52 -23.70
CA LEU A 100 6.12 0.61 -24.65
C LEU A 100 5.68 0.23 -26.06
N LEU A 101 4.90 -0.85 -26.23
CA LEU A 101 4.34 -1.23 -27.53
C LEU A 101 3.51 -0.08 -28.13
N ARG A 102 2.67 0.57 -27.31
CA ARG A 102 1.88 1.75 -27.73
C ARG A 102 2.70 2.98 -28.09
N LEU A 103 3.91 3.10 -27.57
CA LEU A 103 4.78 4.26 -27.78
C LEU A 103 5.65 4.11 -29.03
N PHE A 104 6.05 2.89 -29.36
CA PHE A 104 7.01 2.59 -30.44
C PHE A 104 6.38 1.96 -31.69
N LEU A 105 5.13 1.47 -31.61
CA LEU A 105 4.37 0.90 -32.72
C LEU A 105 3.10 1.73 -32.97
#